data_AF-A0AAP2MIQ2-F1
#
_entry.id   AF-A0AAP2MIQ2-F1
#
_cell.length_a   1.000
_cell.length_b   1.000
_cell.length_c   1.000
_cell.angle_alpha   90.00
_cell.angle_beta   90.00
_cell.angle_gamma   90.00
#
_symmetry.space_group_name_H-M   'P 1'
#
loop_
_entity.id
_entity.type
_entity.pdbx_description
1 polymer ?
#
loop_
_entity_poly.entity_id
_entity_poly.type
_entity_poly.pdbx_seq_one_letter_code
_entity_poly.pdbx_strand_id
1 'polypeptide(L)'
;MSHAPRLFAAVLACTASLSFAAPAFAQDPPRAVVSIYRPAPGKQLDFLKWMAAREAVAREAGIPAQQWYAHISGDSWDFLVIGPNLDDATSDKVDALERKRGLKVGPAASLEFRQVMAWHTDTLAAGPMTASQLIDAAGKP
;
A
#
# COMPACT_ATOMS: atom_id res chain seq x y z
N MET A 1 37.85 1.94 -74.84
CA MET A 1 39.12 1.60 -74.15
C MET A 1 39.23 2.46 -72.90
N SER A 2 39.73 1.86 -71.81
CA SER A 2 40.18 2.48 -70.55
C SER A 2 39.19 2.72 -69.40
N HIS A 3 39.28 1.76 -68.45
CA HIS A 3 39.43 1.89 -66.99
C HIS A 3 38.19 2.20 -66.11
N ALA A 4 37.64 1.14 -65.50
CA ALA A 4 37.14 1.17 -64.12
C ALA A 4 38.34 1.06 -63.13
N PRO A 5 38.21 1.16 -61.79
CA PRO A 5 37.07 1.45 -60.91
C PRO A 5 37.41 2.47 -59.79
N ARG A 6 36.47 2.81 -58.88
CA ARG A 6 36.64 2.82 -57.41
C ARG A 6 35.55 3.64 -56.69
N LEU A 7 34.72 2.90 -55.97
CA LEU A 7 34.30 3.13 -54.56
C LEU A 7 34.07 4.58 -54.13
N PHE A 8 32.80 4.93 -53.89
CA PHE A 8 32.45 5.56 -52.62
C PHE A 8 31.24 4.83 -52.03
N ALA A 9 31.55 4.05 -51.00
CA ALA A 9 30.62 3.21 -50.28
C ALA A 9 29.60 4.07 -49.53
N ALA A 10 28.34 3.64 -49.60
CA ALA A 10 27.29 4.04 -48.69
C ALA A 10 27.68 3.60 -47.26
N VAL A 11 27.79 4.54 -46.33
CA VAL A 11 27.77 4.23 -44.90
C VAL A 11 26.56 4.95 -44.31
N LEU A 12 25.41 4.31 -44.45
CA LEU A 12 24.25 4.57 -43.62
C LEU A 12 24.60 4.03 -42.23
N ALA A 13 25.09 4.91 -41.36
CA ALA A 13 25.39 4.56 -39.98
C ALA A 13 24.06 4.25 -39.26
N CYS A 14 23.64 2.99 -39.31
CA CYS A 14 22.69 2.43 -38.37
C CYS A 14 23.37 2.40 -37.00
N THR A 15 23.33 3.52 -36.27
CA THR A 15 23.52 3.50 -34.82
C THR A 15 22.34 2.74 -34.24
N ALA A 16 22.49 1.42 -34.17
CA ALA A 16 21.67 0.57 -33.34
C ALA A 16 21.89 1.03 -31.90
N SER A 17 20.96 1.84 -31.40
CA SER A 17 20.82 2.19 -30.00
C SER A 17 20.58 0.89 -29.23
N LEU A 18 21.66 0.26 -28.79
CA LEU A 18 21.62 -0.72 -27.72
C LEU A 18 21.21 0.04 -26.46
N SER A 19 19.90 0.28 -26.32
CA SER A 19 19.28 0.56 -25.04
C SER A 19 19.45 -0.71 -24.22
N PHE A 20 20.60 -0.84 -23.55
CA PHE A 20 20.70 -1.70 -22.40
C PHE A 20 19.57 -1.29 -21.47
N ALA A 21 18.57 -2.14 -21.33
CA ALA A 21 17.64 -2.05 -20.22
C ALA A 21 18.50 -2.12 -18.97
N ALA A 22 18.72 -0.96 -18.34
CA ALA A 22 19.33 -0.93 -17.03
C ALA A 22 18.54 -1.91 -16.16
N PRO A 23 19.20 -2.77 -15.38
CA PRO A 23 18.48 -3.62 -14.44
C PRO A 23 17.61 -2.68 -13.62
N ALA A 24 16.30 -2.96 -13.59
CA ALA A 24 15.40 -2.25 -12.70
C ALA A 24 16.01 -2.40 -11.31
N PHE A 25 16.58 -1.33 -10.77
CA PHE A 25 17.00 -1.28 -9.38
C PHE A 25 15.81 -1.80 -8.60
N ALA A 26 16.01 -2.90 -7.86
CA ALA A 26 14.95 -3.55 -7.14
C ALA A 26 14.31 -2.50 -6.23
N GLN A 27 13.14 -2.01 -6.60
CA GLN A 27 12.40 -1.11 -5.73
C GLN A 27 12.09 -1.89 -4.46
N ASP A 28 12.19 -1.21 -3.32
CA ASP A 28 11.72 -1.76 -2.06
C ASP A 28 10.30 -2.30 -2.26
N PRO A 29 9.98 -3.47 -1.68
CA PRO A 29 8.65 -4.03 -1.84
C PRO A 29 7.61 -3.01 -1.36
N PRO A 30 6.43 -2.95 -2.01
CA PRO A 30 5.34 -2.12 -1.53
C PRO A 30 5.08 -2.39 -0.04
N ARG A 31 4.69 -1.36 0.70
CA ARG A 31 4.37 -1.48 2.12
C ARG A 31 2.88 -1.29 2.34
N ALA A 32 2.30 -2.17 3.15
CA ALA A 32 0.91 -2.10 3.58
C ALA A 32 0.84 -2.18 5.10
N VAL A 33 -0.24 -1.67 5.67
CA VAL A 33 -0.60 -1.95 7.06
C VAL A 33 -1.63 -3.06 7.04
N VAL A 34 -1.30 -4.18 7.67
CA VAL A 34 -2.20 -5.30 7.90
C VAL A 34 -2.70 -5.19 9.33
N SER A 35 -3.99 -4.90 9.46
CA SER A 35 -4.66 -4.75 10.74
C SER A 35 -5.59 -5.93 11.00
N ILE A 36 -5.51 -6.50 12.19
CA ILE A 36 -6.42 -7.56 12.64
C ILE A 36 -7.18 -7.02 13.84
N TYR A 37 -8.51 -7.06 13.77
CA TYR A 37 -9.39 -6.51 14.77
C TYR A 37 -10.25 -7.60 15.40
N ARG A 38 -10.30 -7.56 16.72
CA ARG A 38 -11.34 -8.22 17.51
C ARG A 38 -12.04 -7.18 18.38
N PRO A 39 -13.18 -6.63 17.92
CA PRO A 39 -14.06 -5.84 18.77
C PRO A 39 -14.44 -6.57 20.06
N ALA A 40 -14.74 -5.81 21.11
CA ALA A 40 -15.30 -6.37 22.33
C ALA A 40 -16.66 -7.04 22.04
N PRO A 41 -17.09 -8.04 22.84
CA PRO A 41 -18.37 -8.70 22.63
C PRO A 41 -19.54 -7.72 22.49
N GLY A 42 -20.28 -7.80 21.38
CA GLY A 42 -21.42 -6.91 21.08
C GLY A 42 -21.05 -5.54 20.50
N LYS A 43 -19.75 -5.25 20.28
CA LYS A 43 -19.26 -3.96 19.75
C LYS A 43 -18.91 -3.97 18.27
N GLN A 44 -19.18 -5.06 17.55
CA GLN A 44 -18.84 -5.20 16.14
C GLN A 44 -19.46 -4.08 15.28
N LEU A 45 -20.76 -3.80 15.45
CA LEU A 45 -21.43 -2.75 14.68
C LEU A 45 -20.93 -1.34 15.06
N ASP A 46 -20.65 -1.10 16.34
CA ASP A 46 -20.12 0.19 16.81
C ASP A 46 -18.73 0.44 16.20
N PHE A 47 -17.88 -0.59 16.17
CA PHE A 47 -16.58 -0.54 15.51
C PHE A 47 -16.70 -0.26 14.01
N LEU A 48 -17.56 -0.97 13.28
CA LEU A 48 -17.74 -0.75 11.84
C LEU A 48 -18.24 0.67 11.53
N LYS A 49 -19.14 1.22 12.35
CA LYS A 49 -19.58 2.62 12.22
C LYS A 49 -18.42 3.59 12.47
N TRP A 50 -17.61 3.33 13.49
CA TRP A 50 -16.43 4.15 13.82
C TRP A 50 -15.40 4.16 12.68
N MET A 51 -15.20 3.01 12.01
CA MET A 51 -14.31 2.86 10.85
C MET A 51 -14.90 3.52 9.60
N ALA A 52 -16.18 3.29 9.30
CA ALA A 52 -16.85 3.86 8.13
C ALA A 52 -16.85 5.39 8.15
N ALA A 53 -16.97 6.02 9.34
CA ALA A 53 -16.87 7.46 9.49
C ALA A 53 -15.50 7.99 9.05
N ARG A 54 -14.42 7.27 9.39
CA ARG A 54 -13.05 7.62 9.01
C ARG A 54 -12.72 7.29 7.57
N GLU A 55 -13.25 6.18 7.04
CA GLU A 55 -13.12 5.83 5.63
C GLU A 55 -13.74 6.90 4.72
N ALA A 56 -14.87 7.49 5.13
CA ALA A 56 -15.47 8.60 4.39
C ALA A 56 -14.52 9.81 4.29
N VAL A 57 -13.78 10.11 5.37
CA VAL A 57 -12.76 11.16 5.39
C VAL A 57 -11.54 10.78 4.55
N ALA A 58 -11.06 9.54 4.68
CA ALA A 58 -9.94 9.02 3.90
C ALA A 58 -10.23 9.10 2.38
N ARG A 59 -11.45 8.77 1.97
CA ARG A 59 -11.90 8.91 0.58
C ARG A 59 -11.89 10.37 0.10
N GLU A 60 -12.35 11.32 0.93
CA GLU A 60 -12.27 12.76 0.64
C GLU A 60 -10.82 13.24 0.52
N ALA A 61 -9.92 12.67 1.33
CA ALA A 61 -8.50 12.98 1.31
C ALA A 61 -7.75 12.39 0.10
N GLY A 62 -8.39 11.51 -0.68
CA GLY A 62 -7.81 10.81 -1.84
C GLY A 62 -7.03 9.55 -1.47
N ILE A 63 -7.24 9.01 -0.26
CA ILE A 63 -6.56 7.79 0.19
C ILE A 63 -7.16 6.58 -0.52
N PRO A 64 -6.34 5.64 -1.02
CA PRO A 64 -6.82 4.38 -1.56
C PRO A 64 -7.71 3.64 -0.55
N ALA A 65 -8.81 3.06 -1.05
CA ALA A 65 -9.73 2.29 -0.21
C ALA A 65 -9.01 1.10 0.44
N GLN A 66 -9.30 0.88 1.73
CA GLN A 66 -8.82 -0.28 2.45
C GLN A 66 -9.57 -1.53 1.99
N GLN A 67 -8.89 -2.67 2.01
CA GLN A 67 -9.52 -3.97 1.73
C GLN A 67 -9.98 -4.61 3.03
N TRP A 68 -11.28 -4.91 3.11
CA TRP A 68 -11.90 -5.51 4.28
C TRP A 68 -12.23 -6.98 4.07
N TYR A 69 -11.88 -7.79 5.06
CA TYR A 69 -12.21 -9.21 5.14
C TYR A 69 -12.95 -9.46 6.45
N ALA A 70 -14.20 -9.90 6.37
CA ALA A 70 -14.95 -10.37 7.52
C ALA A 70 -14.63 -11.84 7.77
N HIS A 71 -14.40 -12.20 9.03
CA HIS A 71 -14.14 -13.59 9.41
C HIS A 71 -15.35 -14.48 9.13
N ILE A 72 -15.09 -15.71 8.70
CA ILE A 72 -16.12 -16.76 8.52
C ILE A 72 -15.75 -18.00 9.32
N SER A 73 -14.48 -18.42 9.28
CA SER A 73 -14.00 -19.61 9.98
C SER A 73 -12.48 -19.57 10.22
N GLY A 74 -12.00 -20.18 11.31
CA GLY A 74 -10.57 -20.25 11.65
C GLY A 74 -10.26 -19.60 13.00
N ASP A 75 -9.20 -18.79 13.03
CA ASP A 75 -8.72 -18.02 14.20
C ASP A 75 -9.79 -17.09 14.81
N SER A 76 -9.48 -16.39 15.90
CA SER A 76 -10.45 -15.72 16.77
C SER A 76 -10.58 -14.20 16.57
N TRP A 77 -10.34 -13.71 15.36
CA TRP A 77 -10.54 -12.31 14.95
C TRP A 77 -11.88 -12.14 14.21
N ASP A 78 -12.40 -10.91 14.16
CA ASP A 78 -13.67 -10.60 13.47
C ASP A 78 -13.41 -9.95 12.10
N PHE A 79 -12.41 -9.07 12.01
CA PHE A 79 -12.08 -8.35 10.77
C PHE A 79 -10.57 -8.31 10.52
N LEU A 80 -10.18 -8.50 9.26
CA LEU A 80 -8.85 -8.19 8.75
C LEU A 80 -8.96 -7.05 7.75
N VAL A 81 -8.05 -6.08 7.85
CA VAL A 81 -8.01 -4.91 6.99
C VAL A 81 -6.61 -4.73 6.43
N ILE A 82 -6.51 -4.51 5.12
CA ILE A 82 -5.26 -4.16 4.45
C ILE A 82 -5.38 -2.72 3.93
N GLY A 83 -4.57 -1.83 4.48
CA GLY A 83 -4.56 -0.41 4.15
C GLY A 83 -3.20 0.10 3.65
N PRO A 84 -3.18 1.30 3.05
CA PRO A 84 -1.92 1.93 2.65
C PRO A 84 -1.09 2.32 3.87
N ASN A 85 0.23 2.20 3.77
CA ASN A 85 1.16 2.82 4.72
C ASN A 85 1.30 4.31 4.36
N LEU A 86 0.64 5.19 5.11
CA LEU A 86 0.67 6.63 4.87
C LEU A 86 1.98 7.24 5.38
N ASP A 87 2.45 8.29 4.70
CA ASP A 87 3.47 9.18 5.25
C ASP A 87 2.85 10.18 6.24
N ASP A 88 3.71 10.82 7.04
CA ASP A 88 3.29 11.74 8.10
C ASP A 88 2.48 12.92 7.53
N ALA A 89 2.89 13.47 6.38
CA ALA A 89 2.21 14.60 5.75
C ALA A 89 0.77 14.24 5.31
N THR A 90 0.59 13.04 4.77
CA THR A 90 -0.71 12.52 4.37
C THR A 90 -1.55 12.19 5.60
N SER A 91 -0.95 11.61 6.65
CA SER A 91 -1.62 11.35 7.92
C SER A 91 -2.13 12.64 8.57
N ASP A 92 -1.30 13.69 8.63
CA ASP A 92 -1.68 15.00 9.17
C ASP A 92 -2.83 15.65 8.41
N LYS A 93 -2.84 15.49 7.08
CA LYS A 93 -3.93 15.96 6.22
C LYS A 93 -5.24 15.24 6.55
N VAL A 94 -5.20 13.92 6.74
CA VAL A 94 -6.37 13.12 7.13
C VAL A 94 -6.87 13.57 8.50
N ASP A 95 -5.99 13.68 9.50
CA ASP A 95 -6.34 14.16 10.84
C ASP A 95 -6.98 15.56 10.82
N ALA A 96 -6.48 16.46 9.97
CA ALA A 96 -7.06 17.79 9.81
C ALA A 96 -8.49 17.74 9.23
N LEU A 97 -8.76 16.82 8.30
CA LEU A 97 -10.09 16.61 7.75
C LEU A 97 -11.01 15.92 8.76
N GLU A 98 -10.52 14.94 9.52
CA GLU A 98 -11.27 14.28 10.59
C GLU A 98 -11.73 15.30 11.64
N ARG A 99 -10.82 16.19 12.08
CA ARG A 99 -11.16 17.31 12.98
C ARG A 99 -12.24 18.21 12.41
N LYS A 100 -12.16 18.56 11.11
CA LYS A 100 -13.19 19.38 10.44
C LYS A 100 -14.56 18.68 10.38
N ARG A 101 -14.59 17.35 10.41
CA ARG A 101 -15.81 16.53 10.46
C ARG A 101 -16.29 16.23 11.89
N GLY A 102 -15.65 16.81 12.90
CA GLY A 102 -16.00 16.61 14.31
C GLY A 102 -15.58 15.25 14.86
N LEU A 103 -14.72 14.52 14.15
CA LEU A 103 -14.16 13.26 14.65
C LEU A 103 -12.99 13.57 15.59
N LYS A 104 -12.83 12.74 16.63
CA LYS A 104 -11.65 12.79 17.49
C LYS A 104 -10.44 12.23 16.74
N VAL A 105 -9.27 12.81 17.00
CA VAL A 105 -7.96 12.38 16.49
C VAL A 105 -6.98 12.12 17.64
N GLY A 106 -5.81 11.56 17.33
CA GLY A 106 -4.71 11.39 18.29
C GLY A 106 -5.11 10.58 19.55
N PRO A 107 -4.63 10.97 20.75
CA PRO A 107 -4.91 10.23 21.98
C PRO A 107 -6.41 10.07 22.31
N ALA A 108 -7.23 11.06 21.96
CA ALA A 108 -8.67 11.00 22.22
C ALA A 108 -9.38 9.96 21.33
N ALA A 109 -8.99 9.88 20.05
CA ALA A 109 -9.45 8.82 19.15
C ALA A 109 -8.99 7.44 19.62
N SER A 110 -7.74 7.36 20.08
CA SER A 110 -7.15 6.14 20.65
C SER A 110 -7.92 5.60 21.85
N LEU A 111 -8.45 6.48 22.70
CA LEU A 111 -9.30 6.08 23.83
C LEU A 111 -10.69 5.63 23.39
N GLU A 112 -11.33 6.34 22.44
CA GLU A 112 -12.60 5.89 21.87
C GLU A 112 -12.49 4.52 21.20
N PHE A 113 -11.43 4.31 20.42
CA PHE A 113 -11.17 3.06 19.74
C PHE A 113 -11.01 1.90 20.73
N ARG A 114 -10.31 2.12 21.85
CA ARG A 114 -10.15 1.12 22.91
C ARG A 114 -11.45 0.79 23.65
N GLN A 115 -12.47 1.64 23.61
CA GLN A 115 -13.78 1.33 24.20
C GLN A 115 -14.56 0.27 23.41
N VAL A 116 -14.24 0.08 22.13
CA VAL A 116 -14.92 -0.89 21.27
C VAL A 116 -14.09 -2.14 20.97
N MET A 117 -12.83 -2.21 21.41
CA MET A 117 -11.91 -3.31 21.11
C MET A 117 -11.70 -4.27 22.29
N ALA A 118 -11.65 -5.57 22.02
CA ALA A 118 -11.04 -6.55 22.93
C ALA A 118 -9.53 -6.60 22.70
N TRP A 119 -9.10 -6.69 21.45
CA TRP A 119 -7.71 -6.53 21.03
C TRP A 119 -7.62 -6.18 19.54
N HIS A 120 -6.49 -5.63 19.13
CA HIS A 120 -6.13 -5.45 17.72
C HIS A 120 -4.61 -5.49 17.57
N THR A 121 -4.17 -5.68 16.33
CA THR A 121 -2.77 -5.47 15.92
C THR A 121 -2.75 -4.64 14.65
N ASP A 122 -1.80 -3.73 14.54
CA ASP A 122 -1.46 -3.04 13.30
C ASP A 122 -0.04 -3.40 12.92
N THR A 123 0.13 -4.04 11.76
CA THR A 123 1.43 -4.59 11.33
C THR A 123 1.87 -3.96 10.03
N LEU A 124 3.04 -3.31 10.03
CA LEU A 124 3.68 -2.90 8.78
C LEU A 124 4.23 -4.14 8.06
N ALA A 125 3.72 -4.40 6.86
CA ALA A 125 4.06 -5.57 6.06
C ALA A 125 4.64 -5.17 4.71
N ALA A 126 5.60 -5.96 4.22
CA ALA A 126 6.02 -5.93 2.82
C ALA A 126 5.01 -6.75 1.98
N GLY A 127 4.42 -6.12 0.97
CA GLY A 127 3.40 -6.74 0.13
C GLY A 127 2.44 -5.72 -0.49
N PRO A 128 1.58 -6.17 -1.42
CA PRO A 128 1.34 -7.56 -1.79
C PRO A 128 2.45 -8.15 -2.68
N MET A 129 2.78 -9.42 -2.46
CA MET A 129 3.79 -10.16 -3.23
C MET A 129 3.34 -11.61 -3.41
N THR A 130 3.82 -12.25 -4.48
CA THR A 130 3.72 -13.71 -4.65
C THR A 130 4.81 -14.43 -3.85
N ALA A 131 4.62 -15.73 -3.61
CA ALA A 131 5.67 -16.55 -2.97
C ALA A 131 6.98 -16.53 -3.77
N SER A 132 6.92 -16.54 -5.11
CA SER A 132 8.10 -16.43 -5.98
C SER A 132 8.85 -15.12 -5.76
N GLN A 133 8.13 -14.00 -5.68
CA GLN A 133 8.74 -12.69 -5.40
C GLN A 133 9.37 -12.62 -4.00
N LEU A 134 8.81 -13.33 -3.02
CA LEU A 134 9.41 -13.43 -1.69
C LEU A 134 10.70 -14.26 -1.69
N ILE A 135 10.76 -15.34 -2.46
CA ILE A 135 12.00 -16.12 -2.67
C ILE A 135 13.07 -15.24 -3.31
N ASP A 136 12.70 -14.49 -4.36
CA ASP A 136 13.62 -13.57 -5.04
C ASP A 136 14.13 -12.46 -4.11
N ALA A 137 13.29 -11.99 -3.17
CA ALA A 137 13.68 -11.01 -2.17
C ALA A 137 14.63 -11.62 -1.11
N ALA A 138 14.36 -12.84 -0.65
CA ALA A 138 15.18 -13.53 0.36
C ALA A 138 16.56 -13.97 -0.17
N GLY A 139 16.70 -14.18 -1.48
CA GLY A 139 17.97 -14.57 -2.11
C GLY A 139 18.93 -13.42 -2.40
N LYS A 140 18.55 -12.17 -2.11
CA LYS A 140 19.44 -11.01 -2.24
C LYS A 140 20.38 -10.95 -1.02
N PRO A 141 21.71 -10.83 -1.24
CA PRO A 141 22.69 -10.76 -0.16
C PRO A 141 22.54 -9.49 0.69
#